data_AF-A0A4Q6BZL2-F1
#
_entry.id   AF-A0A4Q6BZL2-F1
#
_cell.length_a   1.000
_cell.length_b   1.000
_cell.length_c   1.000
_cell.angle_alpha   90.00
_cell.angle_beta   90.00
_cell.angle_gamma   90.00
#
_symmetry.space_group_name_H-M   'P 1'
#
loop_
_entity.id
_entity.type
_entity.pdbx_description
1 polymer ?
#
loop_
_entity_poly.entity_id
_entity_poly.type
_entity_poly.pdbx_seq_one_letter_code
_entity_poly.pdbx_strand_id
1 'polypeptide(L)'
;MPLLPPGEVVTDSHFAARDRLGRLLVFVTRLAGAHAGSRIKGLGVDEYTALCIDGDGNGRVYTGNDGKAWLVIPGASDEGIATQARNAPAKPPLEPGQVIDFPDFYVTGIGSGSRLSLPAFTVEQPAFRSRAEVVQGRLVLHPLD
;
A
#
# COMPACT_ATOMS: atom_id res chain seq x y z
N MET A 1 17.78 14.23 -11.58
CA MET A 1 16.71 13.76 -10.67
C MET A 1 16.11 12.51 -11.28
N PRO A 2 16.20 11.33 -10.64
CA PRO A 2 15.32 10.24 -11.02
C PRO A 2 13.88 10.71 -10.76
N LEU A 3 13.04 10.64 -11.80
CA LEU A 3 11.61 10.87 -11.63
C LEU A 3 11.08 9.83 -10.63
N LEU A 4 10.24 10.26 -9.68
CA LEU A 4 9.40 9.32 -8.94
C LEU A 4 8.73 8.42 -9.98
N PRO A 5 8.76 7.07 -9.83
CA PRO A 5 8.30 6.17 -10.89
C PRO A 5 6.87 6.54 -11.30
N PRO A 6 6.66 7.18 -12.46
CA PRO A 6 5.35 7.71 -12.80
C PRO A 6 4.38 6.55 -12.98
N GLY A 7 3.24 6.59 -12.29
CA GLY A 7 2.19 5.57 -12.44
C GLY A 7 2.32 4.34 -11.55
N GLU A 8 3.23 4.32 -10.56
CA GLU A 8 3.36 3.19 -9.62
C GLU A 8 2.66 3.39 -8.26
N VAL A 9 2.00 4.53 -8.02
CA VAL A 9 1.42 4.87 -6.70
C VAL A 9 -0.02 5.35 -6.80
N VAL A 10 -0.87 4.81 -5.92
CA VAL A 10 -2.24 5.27 -5.68
C VAL A 10 -2.29 5.94 -4.31
N THR A 11 -2.88 7.12 -4.23
CA THR A 11 -3.03 7.85 -2.97
C THR A 11 -4.48 7.84 -2.46
N ASP A 12 -4.65 7.79 -1.14
CA ASP A 12 -5.94 7.94 -0.45
C ASP A 12 -5.76 8.79 0.82
N SER A 13 -6.69 9.72 1.08
CA SER A 13 -6.63 10.66 2.21
C SER A 13 -7.71 10.36 3.25
N HIS A 14 -7.68 11.04 4.41
CA HIS A 14 -8.60 10.82 5.54
C HIS A 14 -8.69 9.33 5.94
N PHE A 15 -7.54 8.67 6.03
CA PHE A 15 -7.43 7.22 5.87
C PHE A 15 -7.96 6.40 7.06
N ALA A 16 -7.30 6.44 8.23
CA ALA A 16 -7.66 5.60 9.38
C ALA A 16 -9.04 5.95 9.98
N ALA A 17 -9.40 7.23 10.03
CA ALA A 17 -10.68 7.70 10.60
C ALA A 17 -11.93 7.15 9.87
N ARG A 18 -11.76 6.49 8.72
CA ARG A 18 -12.84 5.99 7.86
C ARG A 18 -12.66 4.55 7.40
N ASP A 19 -11.79 3.77 8.06
CA ASP A 19 -11.52 2.37 7.70
C ASP A 19 -11.19 2.18 6.20
N ARG A 20 -10.47 3.14 5.60
CA ARG A 20 -10.22 3.21 4.15
C ARG A 20 -9.17 2.22 3.63
N LEU A 21 -8.55 1.44 4.52
CA LEU A 21 -7.55 0.44 4.12
C LEU A 21 -8.12 -0.55 3.11
N GLY A 22 -9.30 -1.11 3.36
CA GLY A 22 -9.94 -2.06 2.42
C GLY A 22 -10.16 -1.46 1.03
N ARG A 23 -10.58 -0.19 0.95
CA ARG A 23 -10.76 0.52 -0.33
C ARG A 23 -9.43 0.69 -1.07
N LEU A 24 -8.36 1.08 -0.38
CA LEU A 24 -7.06 1.24 -1.00
C LEU A 24 -6.51 -0.10 -1.52
N LEU A 25 -6.70 -1.22 -0.79
CA LEU A 25 -6.34 -2.55 -1.27
C LEU A 25 -7.06 -2.90 -2.59
N VAL A 26 -8.34 -2.57 -2.69
CA VAL A 26 -9.13 -2.78 -3.92
C VAL A 26 -8.55 -1.99 -5.10
N PHE A 27 -8.24 -0.70 -4.90
CA PHE A 27 -7.65 0.13 -5.95
C PHE A 27 -6.29 -0.40 -6.42
N VAL A 28 -5.41 -0.73 -5.47
CA VAL A 28 -4.09 -1.29 -5.77
C VAL A 28 -4.25 -2.57 -6.59
N THR A 29 -5.12 -3.49 -6.18
CA THR A 29 -5.30 -4.76 -6.89
C THR A 29 -5.88 -4.59 -8.28
N ARG A 30 -6.92 -3.74 -8.41
CA ARG A 30 -7.56 -3.49 -9.70
C ARG A 30 -6.57 -2.91 -10.70
N LEU A 31 -5.74 -1.95 -10.27
CA LEU A 31 -4.75 -1.33 -11.12
C LEU A 31 -3.59 -2.28 -11.46
N ALA A 32 -3.14 -3.08 -10.49
CA ALA A 32 -2.14 -4.12 -10.70
C ALA A 32 -2.62 -5.18 -11.71
N GLY A 33 -3.88 -5.61 -11.63
CA GLY A 33 -4.48 -6.59 -12.55
C GLY A 33 -4.75 -6.04 -13.95
N ALA A 34 -5.05 -4.74 -14.08
CA ALA A 34 -5.27 -4.10 -15.38
C ALA A 34 -3.98 -3.89 -16.19
N HIS A 35 -2.82 -3.87 -15.52
CA HIS A 35 -1.52 -3.60 -16.15
C HIS A 35 -0.52 -4.68 -15.74
N ALA A 36 -0.40 -5.73 -16.57
CA ALA A 36 0.56 -6.81 -16.36
C ALA A 36 1.99 -6.24 -16.20
N GLY A 37 2.65 -6.58 -15.09
CA GLY A 37 3.99 -6.08 -14.74
C GLY A 37 4.02 -4.74 -14.00
N SER A 38 2.88 -4.12 -13.73
CA SER A 38 2.82 -2.89 -12.92
C SER A 38 3.13 -3.18 -11.45
N ARG A 39 3.96 -2.32 -10.86
CA ARG A 39 4.32 -2.37 -9.44
C ARG A 39 3.50 -1.31 -8.72
N ILE A 40 2.18 -1.44 -8.69
CA ILE A 40 1.29 -0.46 -8.04
C ILE A 40 1.38 -0.64 -6.51
N LYS A 41 1.65 0.46 -5.79
CA LYS A 41 1.64 0.54 -4.32
C LYS A 41 0.58 1.55 -3.88
N GLY A 42 0.12 1.42 -2.65
CA GLY A 42 -0.82 2.36 -2.04
C GLY A 42 -0.13 3.28 -1.02
N LEU A 43 -0.55 4.55 -0.99
CA LEU A 43 -0.23 5.50 0.08
C LEU A 43 -1.54 6.05 0.68
N GLY A 44 -1.83 5.66 1.91
CA GLY A 44 -2.88 6.26 2.73
C GLY A 44 -2.33 7.41 3.58
N VAL A 45 -3.09 8.47 3.80
CA VAL A 45 -2.71 9.56 4.72
C VAL A 45 -3.88 9.90 5.63
N ASP A 46 -3.64 9.90 6.95
CA ASP A 46 -4.64 10.22 7.97
C ASP A 46 -5.07 11.70 7.93
N GLU A 47 -6.13 12.03 8.66
CA GLU A 47 -6.55 13.42 8.83
C GLU A 47 -5.50 14.23 9.61
N TYR A 48 -5.46 15.55 9.36
CA TYR A 48 -4.46 16.46 9.95
C TYR A 48 -3.01 16.01 9.79
N THR A 49 -2.74 15.24 8.73
CA THR A 49 -1.45 14.61 8.47
C THR A 49 -1.04 14.84 7.02
N ALA A 50 0.24 15.08 6.79
CA ALA A 50 0.84 15.26 5.48
C ALA A 50 2.10 14.40 5.35
N LEU A 51 2.19 13.64 4.26
CA LEU A 51 3.43 13.00 3.81
C LEU A 51 4.08 13.92 2.78
N CYS A 52 5.19 14.56 3.15
CA CYS A 52 5.96 15.43 2.25
C CYS A 52 7.17 14.67 1.71
N ILE A 53 7.35 14.70 0.39
CA ILE A 53 8.43 14.00 -0.31
C ILE A 53 9.33 15.03 -0.98
N ASP A 54 10.64 14.94 -0.74
CA ASP A 54 11.64 15.82 -1.33
C ASP A 54 12.04 15.42 -2.77
N GLY A 55 12.93 16.21 -3.39
CA GLY A 55 13.41 15.97 -4.75
C GLY A 55 14.22 14.67 -4.95
N ASP A 56 14.67 14.06 -3.85
CA ASP A 56 15.39 12.79 -3.84
C ASP A 56 14.46 11.61 -3.54
N GLY A 57 13.16 11.87 -3.34
CA GLY A 57 12.16 10.85 -3.05
C GLY A 57 12.11 10.43 -1.58
N ASN A 58 12.72 11.19 -0.67
CA ASN A 58 12.61 10.90 0.77
C ASN A 58 11.35 11.54 1.35
N GLY A 59 10.55 10.75 2.05
CA GLY A 59 9.30 11.16 2.66
C GLY A 59 9.40 11.34 4.18
N ARG A 60 8.74 12.38 4.69
CA ARG A 60 8.53 12.64 6.13
C ARG A 60 7.07 12.95 6.42
N VAL A 61 6.62 12.55 7.60
CA VAL A 61 5.24 12.82 8.07
C VAL A 61 5.21 14.00 9.03
N TYR A 62 4.37 14.98 8.70
CA TYR A 62 3.99 16.09 9.55
C TYR A 62 2.54 15.92 9.96
N THR A 63 2.26 15.96 11.26
CA THR A 63 0.90 15.74 11.77
C THR A 63 0.61 16.64 12.97
N GLY A 64 -0.64 17.07 13.09
CA GLY A 64 -1.14 17.82 14.25
C GLY A 64 -1.81 16.95 15.32
N ASN A 65 -2.00 15.66 15.07
CA ASN A 65 -2.81 14.77 15.91
C ASN A 65 -2.29 13.32 16.00
N ASP A 66 -0.97 13.12 15.86
CA ASP A 66 -0.32 11.79 15.78
C ASP A 66 -0.85 10.88 14.65
N GLY A 67 -1.48 11.46 13.63
CA GLY A 67 -1.87 10.74 12.43
C GLY A 67 -0.66 10.26 11.62
N LYS A 68 -0.87 9.21 10.83
CA LYS A 68 0.18 8.47 10.12
C LYS A 68 -0.05 8.50 8.61
N ALA A 69 1.01 8.27 7.87
CA ALA A 69 0.89 7.80 6.48
C ALA A 69 1.04 6.27 6.45
N TRP A 70 0.52 5.64 5.42
CA TRP A 70 0.33 4.19 5.34
C TRP A 70 0.86 3.72 3.99
N LEU A 71 1.95 2.95 3.99
CA LEU A 71 2.46 2.30 2.78
C LEU A 71 1.84 0.90 2.66
N VAL A 72 1.23 0.63 1.50
CA VAL A 72 0.61 -0.66 1.16
C VAL A 72 1.33 -1.27 -0.03
N ILE A 73 1.83 -2.48 0.13
CA ILE A 73 2.56 -3.24 -0.90
C ILE A 73 1.89 -4.62 -1.07
N PRO A 74 1.50 -5.03 -2.30
CA PRO A 74 1.03 -6.39 -2.54
C PRO A 74 2.12 -7.45 -2.23
N GLY A 75 1.78 -8.55 -1.55
CA GLY A 75 2.76 -9.57 -1.15
C GLY A 75 3.49 -10.26 -2.31
N ALA A 76 2.90 -10.27 -3.51
CA ALA A 76 3.54 -10.80 -4.72
C ALA A 76 4.55 -9.85 -5.39
N SER A 77 4.75 -8.64 -4.84
CA SER A 77 5.64 -7.60 -5.40
C SER A 77 7.01 -7.47 -4.70
N ASP A 78 7.32 -8.35 -3.75
CA ASP A 78 8.70 -8.58 -3.32
C ASP A 78 9.48 -9.23 -4.47
N GLU A 79 10.60 -8.62 -4.87
CA GLU A 79 11.47 -9.09 -5.96
C GLU A 79 12.01 -10.53 -5.76
N GLY A 80 11.86 -11.11 -4.56
CA GLY A 80 12.16 -12.51 -4.24
C GLY A 80 11.05 -13.53 -4.54
N ILE A 81 9.81 -13.09 -4.84
CA ILE A 81 8.63 -13.97 -5.07
C ILE A 81 8.03 -13.76 -6.48
N ALA A 82 8.63 -12.86 -7.29
CA ALA A 82 8.17 -12.50 -8.63
C ALA A 82 8.15 -13.66 -9.67
N THR A 83 8.66 -14.83 -9.33
CA THR A 83 8.68 -16.00 -10.24
C THR A 83 7.34 -16.76 -10.24
N GLN A 84 6.55 -16.74 -9.16
CA GLN A 84 5.27 -17.46 -9.12
C GLN A 84 4.08 -16.66 -9.68
N ALA A 85 4.10 -15.33 -9.55
CA ALA A 85 2.97 -14.49 -9.99
C ALA A 85 2.86 -14.34 -11.51
N ARG A 86 3.94 -14.60 -12.26
CA ARG A 86 3.94 -14.55 -13.74
C ARG A 86 3.13 -15.67 -14.40
N ASN A 87 2.84 -16.75 -13.67
CA ASN A 87 2.09 -17.91 -14.14
C ASN A 87 0.76 -18.12 -13.37
N ALA A 88 0.38 -17.19 -12.48
CA ALA A 88 -0.92 -17.26 -11.85
C ALA A 88 -1.98 -17.07 -12.95
N PRO A 89 -2.96 -17.99 -13.10
CA PRO A 89 -4.03 -17.81 -14.06
C PRO A 89 -4.65 -16.44 -13.84
N ALA A 90 -4.92 -15.70 -14.93
CA ALA A 90 -5.61 -14.43 -14.87
C ALA A 90 -6.83 -14.61 -13.95
N LYS A 91 -6.83 -13.94 -12.79
CA LYS A 91 -7.99 -13.99 -11.89
C LYS A 91 -9.19 -13.57 -12.75
N PRO A 92 -10.27 -14.37 -12.80
CA PRO A 92 -11.42 -14.02 -13.62
C PRO A 92 -11.86 -12.59 -13.30
N PRO A 93 -12.38 -11.84 -14.29
CA PRO A 93 -12.87 -10.49 -14.07
C PRO A 93 -13.77 -10.45 -12.84
N LEU A 94 -13.54 -9.47 -11.96
CA LEU A 94 -14.39 -9.29 -10.79
C LEU A 94 -15.79 -8.89 -11.26
N GLU A 95 -16.80 -9.70 -10.92
CA GLU A 95 -18.20 -9.39 -11.22
C GLU A 95 -18.82 -8.48 -10.15
N PRO A 96 -19.74 -7.56 -10.49
CA PRO A 96 -20.47 -6.78 -9.50
C PRO A 96 -21.15 -7.67 -8.46
N GLY A 97 -20.91 -7.39 -7.17
CA GLY A 97 -21.45 -8.19 -6.04
C GLY A 97 -20.61 -9.41 -5.68
N GLN A 98 -19.58 -9.75 -6.45
CA GLN A 98 -18.61 -10.76 -6.07
C GLN A 98 -17.79 -10.29 -4.87
N VAL A 99 -17.78 -11.11 -3.83
CA VAL A 99 -16.94 -10.89 -2.65
C VAL A 99 -15.47 -11.05 -3.06
N ILE A 100 -14.65 -10.08 -2.66
CA ILE A 100 -13.27 -9.98 -3.09
C ILE A 100 -12.36 -10.61 -2.04
N ASP A 101 -11.59 -11.62 -2.44
CA ASP A 101 -10.52 -12.18 -1.62
C ASP A 101 -9.15 -11.80 -2.16
N PHE A 102 -8.25 -11.45 -1.24
CA PHE A 102 -6.87 -11.12 -1.56
C PHE A 102 -5.92 -11.82 -0.59
N PRO A 103 -4.91 -12.55 -1.11
CA PRO A 103 -4.09 -13.39 -0.28
C PRO A 103 -3.19 -12.56 0.63
N ASP A 104 -2.53 -11.51 0.12
CA ASP A 104 -1.48 -10.82 0.89
C ASP A 104 -1.18 -9.37 0.49
N PHE A 105 -1.14 -8.51 1.50
CA PHE A 105 -0.52 -7.19 1.48
C PHE A 105 0.35 -6.96 2.71
N TYR A 106 1.42 -6.20 2.54
CA TYR A 106 2.18 -5.61 3.63
C TYR A 106 1.74 -4.16 3.82
N VAL A 107 1.47 -3.81 5.06
CA VAL A 107 1.04 -2.48 5.50
C VAL A 107 2.06 -1.96 6.49
N THR A 108 2.66 -0.81 6.18
CA THR A 108 3.65 -0.16 7.05
C THR A 108 3.18 1.24 7.42
N GLY A 109 3.11 1.49 8.73
CA GLY A 109 2.82 2.81 9.28
C GLY A 109 4.04 3.71 9.25
N ILE A 110 3.87 4.91 8.74
CA ILE A 110 4.88 5.97 8.68
C ILE A 110 4.43 7.06 9.66
N GLY A 111 5.10 7.16 10.81
CA GLY A 111 4.86 8.20 11.81
C GLY A 111 5.85 9.37 11.67
N SER A 112 5.75 10.37 12.54
CA SER A 112 6.66 11.54 12.53
C SER A 112 8.12 11.19 12.80
N GLY A 113 8.40 10.06 13.45
CA GLY A 113 9.76 9.53 13.62
C GLY A 113 10.26 8.68 12.44
N SER A 114 9.39 8.28 11.51
CA SER A 114 9.74 7.39 10.40
C SER A 114 10.35 8.15 9.22
N ARG A 115 11.07 7.43 8.35
CA ARG A 115 11.57 7.95 7.08
C ARG A 115 11.17 7.03 5.93
N LEU A 116 10.46 7.56 4.94
CA LEU A 116 10.11 6.85 3.72
C LEU A 116 11.20 7.06 2.67
N SER A 117 11.63 5.99 2.00
CA SER A 117 12.26 6.07 0.68
C SER A 117 11.25 5.67 -0.36
N LEU A 118 10.72 6.64 -1.12
CA LEU A 118 9.73 6.36 -2.15
C LEU A 118 10.31 5.54 -3.33
N PRO A 119 11.54 5.79 -3.81
CA PRO A 119 12.13 4.97 -4.88
C PRO A 119 12.27 3.49 -4.52
N ALA A 120 12.59 3.19 -3.25
CA ALA A 120 12.75 1.82 -2.77
C ALA A 120 11.46 1.26 -2.14
N PHE A 121 10.44 2.08 -1.91
CA PHE A 121 9.25 1.74 -1.13
C PHE A 121 9.59 1.13 0.25
N THR A 122 10.61 1.68 0.92
CA THR A 122 11.04 1.23 2.25
C THR A 122 10.74 2.29 3.31
N VAL A 123 10.51 1.84 4.53
CA VAL A 123 10.27 2.71 5.70
C VAL A 123 11.27 2.35 6.78
N GLU A 124 12.09 3.33 7.16
CA GLU A 124 12.94 3.28 8.34
C GLU A 124 12.13 3.70 9.56
N GLN A 125 12.38 3.04 10.70
CA GLN A 125 11.69 3.26 11.98
C GLN A 125 10.16 3.31 11.82
N PRO A 126 9.54 2.24 11.29
CA PRO A 126 8.10 2.21 11.07
C PRO A 126 7.34 2.36 12.39
N ALA A 127 6.23 3.10 12.37
CA ALA A 127 5.36 3.23 13.54
C ALA A 127 4.67 1.89 13.90
N PHE A 128 4.43 1.06 12.88
CA PHE A 128 4.01 -0.34 13.01
C PHE A 128 4.20 -1.04 11.66
N ARG A 129 4.14 -2.38 11.68
CA ARG A 129 3.99 -3.22 10.49
C ARG A 129 2.86 -4.20 10.68
N SER A 130 2.18 -4.54 9.59
CA SER A 130 1.13 -5.55 9.58
C SER A 130 1.05 -6.22 8.23
N ARG A 131 0.65 -7.50 8.23
CA ARG A 131 0.17 -8.22 7.06
C ARG A 131 -1.35 -8.08 7.00
N ALA A 132 -1.87 -7.79 5.83
CA ALA A 132 -3.30 -7.67 5.58
C ALA A 132 -3.75 -8.72 4.57
N GLU A 133 -4.84 -9.40 4.88
CA GLU A 133 -5.51 -10.32 3.97
C GLU A 133 -7.00 -9.98 3.92
N VAL A 134 -7.65 -10.30 2.79
CA VAL A 134 -9.10 -10.20 2.68
C VAL A 134 -9.65 -11.60 2.46
N VAL A 135 -10.42 -12.07 3.44
CA VAL A 135 -11.00 -13.42 3.48
C VAL A 135 -12.51 -13.29 3.59
N GLN A 136 -13.21 -13.82 2.59
CA GLN A 136 -14.66 -13.67 2.45
C GLN A 136 -15.11 -12.21 2.53
N GLY A 137 -14.34 -11.31 1.91
CA GLY A 137 -14.64 -9.87 1.88
C GLY A 137 -14.37 -9.13 3.19
N ARG A 138 -13.83 -9.80 4.20
CA ARG A 138 -13.45 -9.21 5.46
C ARG A 138 -11.95 -8.96 5.49
N LEU A 139 -11.57 -7.72 5.78
CA LEU A 139 -10.18 -7.34 6.03
C LEU A 139 -9.74 -7.89 7.38
N VAL A 140 -8.62 -8.62 7.39
CA VAL A 140 -7.95 -9.13 8.58
C VAL A 140 -6.54 -8.57 8.61
N LEU A 141 -6.12 -8.05 9.77
CA LEU A 141 -4.78 -7.51 10.01
C LEU A 141 -4.04 -8.39 11.01
N HIS A 142 -2.83 -8.76 10.64
CA HIS A 142 -1.90 -9.53 11.45
C HIS A 142 -0.68 -8.64 11.73
N PRO A 143 -0.47 -8.16 12.96
CA PRO A 143 0.74 -7.41 13.31
C PRO A 143 2.01 -8.18 12.94
N LEU A 144 3.02 -7.45 12.48
CA LEU A 144 4.37 -7.97 12.24
C LEU A 144 5.30 -7.27 13.23
N ASP A 145 5.95 -8.07 14.08
CA ASP A 145 6.90 -7.60 15.10
C ASP A 145 8.15 -6.94 14.49
#